data_AF-L1LEA6-F1
#
_entry.id   AF-L1LEA6-F1
#
_cell.length_a   1.000
_cell.length_b   1.000
_cell.length_c   1.000
_cell.angle_alpha   90.00
_cell.angle_beta   90.00
_cell.angle_gamma   90.00
#
_symmetry.space_group_name_H-M   'P 1'
#
loop_
_entity.id
_entity.type
_entity.pdbx_description
1 polymer ?
#
loop_
_entity_poly.entity_id
_entity_poly.type
_entity_poly.pdbx_seq_one_letter_code
_entity_poly.pdbx_strand_id
1 'polypeptide(L)'
;MNLRNITIATLASLCLVSGYKAPTKRLTTTLLSRLMPNWTPRHQANFALYVPTCSVVKSYPYSTSPTIRVYGITKNYSAVLTGYPVNSSMDPGKQVPCGKNKRNCGGLQNRGVLYGWTDKVRPALTGRSSFVFYTDYTLQKPKEGSSAEYCVHIYSPPVGKIEAINRAIGAGARDPSRNFGSDERLERIILGASKGKTKKIAACCFLLHG
;
A
#
# COMPACT_ATOMS: atom_id res chain seq x y z
N MET A 1 -14.81 -66.32 -17.67
CA MET A 1 -15.51 -66.80 -16.45
C MET A 1 -15.91 -65.55 -15.66
N ASN A 2 -17.17 -65.12 -15.84
CA ASN A 2 -18.27 -65.16 -14.84
C ASN A 2 -18.20 -64.01 -13.82
N LEU A 3 -19.03 -62.97 -14.00
CA LEU A 3 -20.37 -62.73 -13.37
C LEU A 3 -20.19 -62.01 -12.01
N ARG A 4 -20.73 -60.81 -11.71
CA ARG A 4 -22.10 -60.27 -11.72
C ARG A 4 -22.02 -58.77 -11.36
N ASN A 5 -22.63 -57.80 -12.06
CA ASN A 5 -24.03 -57.33 -11.96
C ASN A 5 -24.63 -57.30 -10.55
N ILE A 6 -24.89 -56.11 -9.98
CA ILE A 6 -26.10 -55.80 -9.18
C ILE A 6 -26.52 -54.36 -9.51
N THR A 7 -27.78 -54.23 -9.89
CA THR A 7 -28.55 -53.02 -10.24
C THR A 7 -29.74 -52.96 -9.28
N ILE A 8 -29.98 -51.84 -8.58
CA ILE A 8 -31.24 -51.48 -7.90
C ILE A 8 -31.24 -49.93 -7.89
N ALA A 9 -32.01 -49.14 -8.64
CA ALA A 9 -33.46 -49.02 -8.93
C ALA A 9 -34.29 -48.36 -7.80
N THR A 10 -34.85 -47.18 -8.15
CA THR A 10 -36.14 -46.55 -7.72
C THR A 10 -36.25 -46.01 -6.27
N LEU A 11 -36.99 -44.95 -5.89
CA LEU A 11 -38.10 -44.11 -6.41
C LEU A 11 -37.89 -42.64 -5.93
N ALA A 12 -38.11 -41.59 -6.73
CA ALA A 12 -39.37 -40.87 -6.98
C ALA A 12 -40.12 -40.35 -5.74
N SER A 13 -40.23 -39.03 -5.61
CA SER A 13 -41.44 -38.36 -5.09
C SER A 13 -41.46 -36.87 -5.49
N LEU A 14 -42.43 -36.55 -6.36
CA LEU A 14 -42.91 -35.20 -6.65
C LEU A 14 -43.65 -34.65 -5.41
N CYS A 15 -43.45 -33.37 -5.10
CA CYS A 15 -44.54 -32.52 -4.62
C CYS A 15 -44.49 -31.18 -5.36
N LEU A 16 -45.56 -30.96 -6.11
CA LEU A 16 -45.92 -29.75 -6.84
C LEU A 16 -46.47 -28.68 -5.88
N VAL A 17 -46.19 -27.42 -6.24
CA VAL A 17 -47.07 -26.24 -6.20
C VAL A 17 -47.68 -25.84 -4.86
N SER A 18 -47.33 -24.63 -4.40
CA SER A 18 -48.39 -23.66 -4.08
C SER A 18 -47.87 -22.23 -4.22
N GLY A 19 -48.39 -21.54 -5.22
CA GLY A 19 -48.22 -20.11 -5.39
C GLY A 19 -49.11 -19.35 -4.42
N TYR A 20 -48.51 -18.49 -3.60
CA TYR A 20 -49.24 -17.44 -2.90
C TYR A 20 -48.89 -16.09 -3.51
N LYS A 21 -49.82 -15.56 -4.32
CA LYS A 21 -49.92 -14.12 -4.60
C LYS A 21 -50.68 -13.49 -3.43
N ALA A 22 -50.06 -12.49 -2.80
CA ALA A 22 -50.69 -11.61 -1.83
C ALA A 22 -50.43 -10.14 -2.21
N PRO A 23 -51.26 -9.20 -1.74
CA PRO A 23 -51.86 -8.16 -2.58
C PRO A 23 -51.03 -6.88 -2.69
N THR A 24 -51.13 -6.25 -3.86
CA THR A 24 -50.72 -4.87 -4.14
C THR A 24 -51.48 -3.89 -3.25
N LYS A 25 -50.83 -3.41 -2.18
CA LYS A 25 -51.24 -2.19 -1.49
C LYS A 25 -50.52 -1.01 -2.15
N ARG A 26 -51.30 -0.11 -2.76
CA ARG A 26 -50.85 1.23 -3.15
C ARG A 26 -50.39 1.96 -1.88
N LEU A 27 -49.09 2.05 -1.67
CA LEU A 27 -48.52 3.08 -0.81
C LEU A 27 -48.43 4.37 -1.62
N THR A 28 -49.21 5.35 -1.19
CA THR A 28 -49.03 6.76 -1.51
C THR A 28 -47.61 7.17 -1.14
N THR A 29 -46.77 7.34 -2.16
CA THR A 29 -45.44 7.95 -2.03
C THR A 29 -45.63 9.43 -1.70
N THR A 30 -45.64 9.74 -0.40
CA THR A 30 -45.50 11.10 0.11
C THR A 30 -44.21 11.72 -0.44
N LEU A 31 -44.30 12.95 -0.95
CA LEU A 31 -43.22 13.77 -1.51
C LEU A 31 -41.96 13.92 -0.63
N LEU A 32 -42.02 13.50 0.64
CA LEU A 32 -40.89 13.42 1.57
C LEU A 32 -39.86 12.33 1.25
N SER A 33 -40.15 11.35 0.38
CA SER A 33 -39.17 10.32 -0.02
C SER A 33 -38.11 10.81 -1.02
N ARG A 34 -38.12 12.09 -1.41
CA ARG A 34 -37.13 12.72 -2.31
C ARG A 34 -36.09 13.58 -1.60
N LEU A 35 -36.18 13.76 -0.28
CA LEU A 35 -35.29 14.66 0.48
C LEU A 35 -34.39 13.96 1.50
N MET A 36 -34.38 12.63 1.54
CA MET A 36 -33.42 11.90 2.37
C MET A 36 -32.65 10.88 1.52
N PRO A 37 -31.33 11.08 1.30
CA PRO A 37 -30.51 10.00 0.81
C PRO A 37 -30.51 8.94 1.92
N ASN A 38 -31.07 7.79 1.58
CA ASN A 38 -31.13 6.63 2.45
C ASN A 38 -29.70 6.05 2.52
N TRP A 39 -28.85 6.59 3.40
CA TRP A 39 -27.53 6.04 3.72
C TRP A 39 -27.72 4.81 4.63
N THR A 40 -28.45 3.81 4.15
CA THR A 40 -28.25 2.45 4.65
C THR A 40 -26.95 1.96 4.02
N PRO A 41 -25.91 1.60 4.79
CA PRO A 41 -24.81 0.84 4.23
C PRO A 41 -25.38 -0.53 3.90
N ARG A 42 -25.84 -0.70 2.66
CA ARG A 42 -26.01 -2.03 2.10
C ARG A 42 -24.63 -2.66 2.15
N HIS A 43 -24.46 -3.58 3.09
CA HIS A 43 -23.52 -4.68 3.00
C HIS A 43 -23.90 -5.54 1.79
N GLN A 44 -23.79 -4.98 0.59
CA GLN A 44 -23.61 -5.75 -0.62
C GLN A 44 -22.15 -6.18 -0.60
N ALA A 45 -21.96 -7.49 -0.48
CA ALA A 45 -20.72 -8.18 -0.80
C ALA A 45 -20.40 -7.97 -2.29
N ASN A 46 -20.02 -6.76 -2.63
CA ASN A 46 -19.35 -6.47 -3.87
C ASN A 46 -17.90 -6.83 -3.62
N PHE A 47 -17.31 -7.63 -4.53
CA PHE A 47 -15.87 -7.64 -4.80
C PHE A 47 -15.46 -6.25 -5.33
N ALA A 48 -15.75 -5.20 -4.55
CA ALA A 48 -15.24 -3.87 -4.75
C ALA A 48 -13.73 -4.04 -4.73
N LEU A 49 -13.10 -3.70 -5.86
CA LEU A 49 -11.66 -3.59 -5.99
C LEU A 49 -11.18 -2.72 -4.84
N TYR A 50 -10.72 -3.35 -3.75
CA TYR A 50 -10.17 -2.64 -2.62
C TYR A 50 -8.95 -1.89 -3.15
N VAL A 51 -9.05 -0.56 -3.23
CA VAL A 51 -7.91 0.29 -3.53
C VAL A 51 -6.88 0.02 -2.44
N PRO A 52 -5.67 -0.45 -2.78
CA PRO A 52 -4.64 -0.70 -1.77
C PRO A 52 -4.37 0.57 -0.97
N THR A 53 -4.44 0.47 0.35
CA THR A 53 -4.20 1.59 1.27
C THR A 53 -3.16 1.19 2.30
N CYS A 54 -2.37 2.15 2.77
CA CYS A 54 -1.47 1.93 3.89
C CYS A 54 -1.54 3.06 4.91
N SER A 55 -1.22 2.71 6.15
CA SER A 55 -1.15 3.63 7.28
C SER A 55 -0.01 3.28 8.21
N VAL A 56 0.52 4.29 8.89
CA VAL A 56 1.58 4.14 9.88
C VAL A 56 0.95 4.09 11.27
N VAL A 57 1.19 3.03 12.03
CA VAL A 57 0.54 2.80 13.33
C VAL A 57 1.33 3.44 14.47
N LYS A 58 2.64 3.28 14.45
CA LYS A 58 3.54 3.75 15.49
C LYS A 58 4.88 4.10 14.84
N SER A 59 5.38 5.30 15.12
CA SER A 59 6.66 5.80 14.60
C SER A 59 7.67 6.15 15.70
N TYR A 60 7.27 6.14 16.97
CA TYR A 60 8.12 6.42 18.13
C TYR A 60 8.29 5.17 19.02
N PRO A 61 9.48 4.85 19.55
CA PRO A 61 10.75 5.56 19.40
C PRO A 61 11.44 5.33 18.04
N TYR A 62 12.21 6.32 17.57
CA TYR A 62 12.84 6.33 16.24
C TYR A 62 13.95 5.28 16.05
N SER A 63 14.44 4.70 17.14
CA SER A 63 15.36 3.57 17.10
C SER A 63 14.71 2.28 16.62
N THR A 64 13.37 2.22 16.59
CA THR A 64 12.60 1.05 16.20
C THR A 64 11.80 1.32 14.95
N SER A 65 11.76 0.33 14.05
CA SER A 65 11.04 0.44 12.79
C SER A 65 9.54 0.66 13.00
N PRO A 66 8.92 1.62 12.27
CA PRO A 66 7.50 1.87 12.42
C PRO A 66 6.70 0.66 11.94
N THR A 67 5.58 0.38 12.62
CA THR A 67 4.63 -0.63 12.15
C THR A 67 3.77 -0.03 11.06
N ILE A 68 3.86 -0.59 9.86
CA ILE A 68 3.05 -0.22 8.70
C ILE A 68 1.90 -1.20 8.57
N ARG A 69 0.68 -0.68 8.49
CA ARG A 69 -0.53 -1.45 8.19
C ARG A 69 -0.94 -1.24 6.75
N VAL A 70 -1.31 -2.33 6.09
CA VAL A 70 -1.73 -2.31 4.69
C VAL A 70 -3.02 -3.08 4.53
N TYR A 71 -3.92 -2.53 3.70
CA TYR A 71 -5.24 -3.06 3.43
C TYR A 71 -5.47 -3.18 1.92
N GLY A 72 -6.30 -4.13 1.51
CA GLY A 72 -6.68 -4.31 0.11
C GLY A 72 -5.63 -4.99 -0.76
N ILE A 73 -4.61 -5.63 -0.17
CA ILE A 73 -3.57 -6.36 -0.92
C ILE A 73 -3.64 -7.84 -0.58
N THR A 74 -3.95 -8.68 -1.58
CA THR A 74 -4.00 -10.14 -1.44
C THR A 74 -2.76 -10.85 -2.00
N LYS A 75 -1.94 -10.15 -2.78
CA LYS A 75 -0.71 -10.69 -3.37
C LYS A 75 0.51 -10.31 -2.54
N ASN A 76 1.58 -11.07 -2.69
CA ASN A 76 2.86 -10.70 -2.08
C ASN A 76 3.30 -9.32 -2.58
N TYR A 77 3.96 -8.56 -1.71
CA TYR A 77 4.48 -7.24 -2.02
C TYR A 77 5.82 -7.01 -1.32
N SER A 78 6.57 -6.01 -1.78
CA SER A 78 7.73 -5.46 -1.10
C SER A 78 7.44 -4.02 -0.68
N ALA A 79 8.22 -3.51 0.27
CA ALA A 79 8.06 -2.14 0.75
C ALA A 79 9.41 -1.44 0.89
N VAL A 80 9.40 -0.15 0.63
CA VAL A 80 10.57 0.72 0.60
C VAL A 80 10.29 1.96 1.42
N LEU A 81 11.17 2.27 2.37
CA LEU A 81 11.09 3.48 3.17
C LEU A 81 12.05 4.52 2.61
N THR A 82 11.53 5.66 2.18
CA THR A 82 12.33 6.80 1.72
C THR A 82 12.07 8.04 2.54
N GLY A 83 12.97 9.02 2.41
CA GLY A 83 12.80 10.33 3.03
C GLY A 83 13.81 11.33 2.50
N TYR A 84 13.80 12.51 3.12
CA TYR A 84 14.75 13.56 2.82
C TYR A 84 16.13 13.31 3.47
N PRO A 85 17.24 13.73 2.84
CA PRO A 85 18.55 13.75 3.49
C PRO A 85 18.57 14.75 4.67
N VAL A 86 18.86 14.26 5.89
CA VAL A 86 18.86 15.07 7.13
C VAL A 86 20.05 16.06 7.21
N ASN A 87 21.10 15.84 6.42
CA ASN A 87 22.25 16.73 6.34
C ASN A 87 22.11 17.82 5.28
N SER A 88 21.04 17.80 4.48
CA SER A 88 20.75 18.93 3.61
C SER A 88 20.28 20.05 4.50
N SER A 89 21.00 21.17 4.51
CA SER A 89 20.61 22.47 5.04
C SER A 89 19.35 23.05 4.37
N MET A 90 18.51 22.20 3.79
CA MET A 90 17.19 22.54 3.34
C MET A 90 16.29 22.56 4.57
N ASP A 91 15.97 23.76 5.03
CA ASP A 91 14.68 23.95 5.68
C ASP A 91 13.64 23.24 4.79
N PRO A 92 12.73 22.43 5.34
CA PRO A 92 11.62 21.86 4.57
C PRO A 92 10.73 22.95 3.92
N GLY A 93 10.94 24.23 4.26
CA GLY A 93 10.38 25.41 3.58
C GLY A 93 11.35 26.24 2.72
N LYS A 94 12.68 26.01 2.72
CA LYS A 94 13.59 26.68 1.79
C LYS A 94 13.74 25.84 0.53
N GLN A 95 13.06 26.31 -0.52
CA GLN A 95 13.38 25.95 -1.90
C GLN A 95 14.89 26.03 -2.12
N VAL A 96 15.47 25.02 -2.77
CA VAL A 96 16.83 25.17 -3.32
C VAL A 96 16.80 26.39 -4.23
N PRO A 97 17.64 27.42 -4.03
CA PRO A 97 17.71 28.54 -4.95
C PRO A 97 18.06 27.96 -6.32
N CYS A 98 17.16 28.14 -7.28
CA CYS A 98 17.41 27.73 -8.64
C CYS A 98 18.74 28.35 -9.10
N GLY A 99 19.64 27.52 -9.63
CA GLY A 99 20.76 28.04 -10.41
C GLY A 99 20.24 29.00 -11.48
N LYS A 100 21.12 29.87 -12.01
CA LYS A 100 20.79 30.97 -12.92
C LYS A 100 19.91 30.59 -14.15
N ASN A 101 19.78 29.30 -14.47
CA ASN A 101 18.83 28.76 -15.46
C ASN A 101 17.48 28.35 -14.82
N LYS A 102 16.58 29.34 -14.74
CA LYS A 102 15.21 29.32 -14.17
C LYS A 102 14.18 28.38 -14.82
N ARG A 103 14.56 27.45 -15.70
CA ARG A 103 13.60 26.61 -16.46
C ARG A 103 13.27 25.26 -15.82
N ASN A 104 14.03 24.82 -14.80
CA ASN A 104 13.82 23.55 -14.09
C ASN A 104 13.72 23.74 -12.57
N CYS A 105 12.93 24.71 -12.12
CA CYS A 105 12.62 24.89 -10.70
C CYS A 105 11.48 23.95 -10.29
N GLY A 106 11.75 22.65 -10.20
CA GLY A 106 10.81 21.68 -9.64
C GLY A 106 10.89 21.69 -8.12
N GLY A 107 9.82 22.10 -7.44
CA GLY A 107 9.73 22.05 -5.98
C GLY A 107 10.00 20.64 -5.42
N LEU A 108 10.53 20.59 -4.18
CA LEU A 108 10.54 19.43 -3.29
C LEU A 108 11.11 18.09 -3.84
N GLN A 109 12.10 18.10 -4.74
CA GLN A 109 12.61 16.89 -5.42
C GLN A 109 13.43 15.89 -4.56
N ASN A 110 13.65 16.13 -3.27
CA ASN A 110 14.71 15.43 -2.53
C ASN A 110 14.24 14.30 -1.59
N ARG A 111 13.09 13.65 -1.83
CA ARG A 111 12.80 12.35 -1.18
C ARG A 111 13.41 11.29 -2.04
N GLY A 112 14.47 10.63 -1.60
CA GLY A 112 15.17 9.64 -2.42
C GLY A 112 16.26 8.90 -1.67
N VAL A 113 16.40 9.19 -0.38
CA VAL A 113 17.32 8.47 0.50
C VAL A 113 16.60 7.23 1.02
N LEU A 114 17.21 6.06 0.83
CA LEU A 114 16.72 4.78 1.32
C LEU A 114 17.00 4.65 2.82
N TYR A 115 15.94 4.45 3.60
CA TYR A 115 15.99 4.32 5.05
C TYR A 115 15.49 2.99 5.58
N GLY A 116 14.99 2.12 4.70
CA GLY A 116 14.54 0.79 5.07
C GLY A 116 14.00 0.03 3.87
N TRP A 117 14.15 -1.29 3.92
CA TRP A 117 13.71 -2.18 2.87
C TRP A 117 13.00 -3.41 3.45
N THR A 118 12.03 -3.94 2.72
CA THR A 118 11.39 -5.22 3.07
C THR A 118 11.15 -6.01 1.79
N ASP A 119 11.85 -7.14 1.66
CA ASP A 119 11.87 -7.94 0.43
C ASP A 119 10.51 -8.53 0.06
N LYS A 120 9.87 -9.23 0.99
CA LYS A 120 8.63 -9.96 0.70
C LYS A 120 7.74 -10.02 1.93
N VAL A 121 6.61 -9.34 1.86
CA VAL A 121 5.50 -9.46 2.82
C VAL A 121 4.41 -10.32 2.21
N ARG A 122 3.90 -11.28 2.99
CA ARG A 122 2.76 -12.12 2.63
C ARG A 122 1.53 -11.60 3.37
N PRO A 123 0.52 -11.03 2.68
CA PRO A 123 -0.67 -10.58 3.35
C PRO A 123 -1.57 -11.73 3.78
N ALA A 124 -2.46 -11.46 4.75
CA ALA A 124 -3.51 -12.39 5.10
C ALA A 124 -4.53 -12.52 3.95
N LEU A 125 -5.28 -13.61 3.93
CA LEU A 125 -6.36 -13.84 2.95
C LEU A 125 -7.42 -12.73 2.94
N THR A 126 -7.58 -12.03 4.07
CA THR A 126 -8.47 -10.86 4.23
C THR A 126 -7.97 -9.61 3.51
N GLY A 127 -6.78 -9.65 2.89
CA GLY A 127 -6.14 -8.50 2.26
C GLY A 127 -5.51 -7.53 3.25
N ARG A 128 -5.40 -7.91 4.54
CA ARG A 128 -4.80 -7.12 5.61
C ARG A 128 -3.41 -7.65 5.96
N SER A 129 -2.49 -6.76 6.26
CA SER A 129 -1.15 -7.13 6.73
C SER A 129 -0.52 -6.03 7.56
N SER A 130 0.44 -6.41 8.40
CA SER A 130 1.28 -5.49 9.13
C SER A 130 2.72 -5.94 9.01
N PHE A 131 3.64 -5.01 8.82
CA PHE A 131 5.06 -5.29 8.76
C PHE A 131 5.86 -4.15 9.38
N VAL A 132 7.13 -4.45 9.65
CA VAL A 132 8.16 -3.51 10.02
C VAL A 132 9.35 -3.72 9.08
N PHE A 133 10.20 -2.71 8.93
CA PHE A 133 11.43 -2.81 8.16
C PHE A 133 12.51 -3.48 9.01
N TYR A 134 12.71 -4.78 8.83
CA TYR A 134 13.80 -5.52 9.48
C TYR A 134 15.13 -5.32 8.75
N THR A 135 15.08 -5.13 7.43
CA THR A 135 16.28 -4.96 6.61
C THR A 135 16.60 -3.48 6.49
N ASP A 136 17.81 -3.12 6.91
CA ASP A 136 18.42 -1.82 6.64
C ASP A 136 17.65 -0.61 7.16
N TYR A 137 16.83 -0.83 8.19
CA TYR A 137 16.11 0.25 8.83
C TYR A 137 17.05 1.16 9.60
N THR A 138 17.15 2.41 9.19
CA THR A 138 17.98 3.40 9.87
C THR A 138 17.37 4.77 9.70
N LEU A 139 16.58 5.24 10.66
CA LEU A 139 16.09 6.62 10.65
C LEU A 139 17.08 7.56 11.31
N GLN A 140 17.19 8.75 10.74
CA GLN A 140 17.92 9.84 11.35
C GLN A 140 16.95 10.70 12.15
N LYS A 141 17.25 10.90 13.43
CA LYS A 141 16.46 11.80 14.29
C LYS A 141 16.54 13.23 13.71
N PRO A 142 15.41 13.92 13.50
CA PRO A 142 15.42 15.33 13.15
C PRO A 142 16.11 16.17 14.23
N LYS A 143 16.61 17.35 13.87
CA LYS A 143 17.11 18.32 14.86
C LYS A 143 15.94 18.83 15.70
N GLU A 144 16.22 19.23 16.93
CA GLU A 144 15.21 19.80 17.82
C GLU A 144 14.50 20.97 17.15
N GLY A 145 13.16 20.98 17.20
CA GLY A 145 12.33 22.00 16.55
C GLY A 145 12.17 21.86 15.04
N SER A 146 12.69 20.78 14.43
CA SER A 146 12.47 20.47 13.02
C SER A 146 11.65 19.18 12.82
N SER A 147 11.09 19.04 11.62
CA SER A 147 10.33 17.86 11.23
C SER A 147 10.91 17.26 9.97
N ALA A 148 10.96 15.93 9.90
CA ALA A 148 11.37 15.21 8.71
C ALA A 148 10.24 14.30 8.21
N GLU A 149 10.02 14.31 6.91
CA GLU A 149 9.02 13.48 6.26
C GLU A 149 9.63 12.22 5.67
N TYR A 150 8.95 11.11 5.90
CA TYR A 150 9.29 9.80 5.39
C TYR A 150 8.09 9.19 4.69
N CYS A 151 8.33 8.48 3.59
CA CYS A 151 7.30 7.84 2.79
C CYS A 151 7.61 6.35 2.62
N VAL A 152 6.59 5.53 2.81
CA VAL A 152 6.61 4.10 2.51
C VAL A 152 5.98 3.90 1.14
N HIS A 153 6.73 3.28 0.24
CA HIS A 153 6.26 2.90 -1.09
C HIS A 153 6.08 1.37 -1.14
N ILE A 154 4.91 0.92 -1.57
CA ILE A 154 4.54 -0.50 -1.61
C ILE A 154 4.46 -0.95 -3.06
N TYR A 155 5.17 -2.03 -3.37
CA TYR A 155 5.31 -2.56 -4.73
C TYR A 155 4.79 -4.01 -4.81
N SER A 156 3.99 -4.31 -5.82
CA SER A 156 3.51 -5.68 -6.10
C SER A 156 3.58 -6.00 -7.59
N PRO A 157 4.07 -7.20 -7.98
CA PRO A 157 4.70 -8.25 -7.16
C PRO A 157 5.94 -7.76 -6.39
N PRO A 158 6.49 -8.53 -5.43
CA PRO A 158 7.65 -8.11 -4.66
C PRO A 158 8.85 -7.83 -5.58
N VAL A 159 9.55 -6.74 -5.30
CA VAL A 159 10.77 -6.37 -6.03
C VAL A 159 11.86 -7.39 -5.75
N GLY A 160 12.49 -7.92 -6.80
CA GLY A 160 13.62 -8.84 -6.68
C GLY A 160 14.91 -8.15 -6.23
N LYS A 161 16.03 -8.90 -6.21
CA LYS A 161 17.34 -8.33 -5.90
C LYS A 161 17.75 -7.31 -6.97
N ILE A 162 17.93 -6.06 -6.57
CA ILE A 162 18.42 -4.97 -7.44
C ILE A 162 19.80 -4.56 -6.94
N GLU A 163 20.82 -4.65 -7.79
CA GLU A 163 22.21 -4.36 -7.40
C GLU A 163 22.40 -2.94 -6.83
N ALA A 164 21.73 -1.94 -7.42
CA ALA A 164 21.77 -0.57 -6.90
C ALA A 164 21.18 -0.46 -5.48
N ILE A 165 20.13 -1.22 -5.18
CA ILE A 165 19.51 -1.24 -3.86
C ILE A 165 20.35 -2.08 -2.89
N ASN A 166 20.91 -3.19 -3.34
CA ASN A 166 21.79 -4.04 -2.53
C ASN A 166 23.05 -3.30 -2.06
N ARG A 167 23.55 -2.34 -2.85
CA ARG A 167 24.66 -1.46 -2.44
C ARG A 167 24.27 -0.46 -1.36
N ALA A 168 23.02 0.00 -1.38
CA ALA A 168 22.49 0.91 -0.36
C ALA A 168 22.13 0.17 0.93
N ILE A 169 21.62 -1.07 0.81
CA ILE A 169 21.30 -1.95 1.92
C ILE A 169 22.59 -2.34 2.66
N GLY A 170 22.64 -2.08 3.97
CA GLY A 170 23.79 -2.35 4.82
C GLY A 170 24.82 -1.20 4.84
N ALA A 171 24.69 -0.21 3.96
CA ALA A 171 25.50 1.00 4.02
C ALA A 171 25.07 1.88 5.19
N GLY A 172 25.97 2.69 5.74
CA GLY A 172 25.64 3.58 6.86
C GLY A 172 24.57 4.62 6.51
N ALA A 173 23.88 5.19 7.51
CA ALA A 173 22.78 6.14 7.31
C ALA A 173 23.13 7.37 6.44
N ARG A 174 24.41 7.75 6.42
CA ARG A 174 24.97 8.91 5.70
C ARG A 174 25.68 8.53 4.40
N ASP A 175 25.66 7.25 4.03
CA ASP A 175 26.35 6.77 2.85
C ASP A 175 25.68 7.31 1.57
N PRO A 176 26.45 7.86 0.61
CA PRO A 176 25.89 8.39 -0.64
C PRO A 176 25.18 7.33 -1.48
N SER A 177 25.50 6.05 -1.35
CA SER A 177 24.84 4.95 -2.05
C SER A 177 23.35 4.83 -1.70
N ARG A 178 22.93 5.30 -0.51
CA ARG A 178 21.51 5.37 -0.12
C ARG A 178 20.74 6.46 -0.85
N ASN A 179 21.42 7.43 -1.47
CA ASN A 179 20.77 8.57 -2.11
C ASN A 179 20.50 8.30 -3.59
N PHE A 180 19.25 8.01 -3.92
CA PHE A 180 18.76 7.83 -5.28
C PHE A 180 18.32 9.14 -5.95
N GLY A 181 18.49 10.28 -5.28
CA GLY A 181 18.13 11.61 -5.76
C GLY A 181 16.67 11.95 -5.53
N SER A 182 15.75 11.17 -6.10
CA SER A 182 14.30 11.37 -5.96
C SER A 182 13.52 10.05 -5.94
N ASP A 183 12.27 10.08 -5.46
CA ASP A 183 11.38 8.94 -5.35
C ASP A 183 11.01 8.45 -6.76
N GLU A 184 10.85 9.37 -7.72
CA GLU A 184 10.59 9.03 -9.12
C GLU A 184 11.80 8.38 -9.79
N ARG A 185 13.02 8.75 -9.37
CA ARG A 185 14.24 8.10 -9.87
C ARG A 185 14.41 6.72 -9.25
N LEU A 186 14.14 6.58 -7.95
CA LEU A 186 14.13 5.27 -7.28
C LEU A 186 13.06 4.35 -7.89
N GLU A 187 11.86 4.86 -8.12
CA GLU A 187 10.78 4.12 -8.77
C GLU A 187 11.19 3.67 -10.18
N ARG A 188 11.80 4.55 -10.99
CA ARG A 188 12.34 4.15 -12.30
C ARG A 188 13.40 3.04 -12.21
N ILE A 189 14.27 3.08 -11.21
CA ILE A 189 15.27 2.02 -10.98
C ILE A 189 14.57 0.69 -10.64
N ILE A 190 13.59 0.73 -9.73
CA ILE A 190 12.81 -0.44 -9.32
C ILE A 190 12.04 -1.05 -10.50
N LEU A 191 11.30 -0.22 -11.22
CA LEU A 191 10.51 -0.64 -12.37
C LEU A 191 11.40 -1.18 -13.50
N GLY A 192 12.52 -0.49 -13.78
CA GLY A 192 13.50 -0.91 -14.78
C GLY A 192 14.13 -2.26 -14.47
N ALA A 193 14.58 -2.47 -13.24
CA ALA A 193 15.17 -3.75 -12.82
C ALA A 193 14.16 -4.90 -12.84
N SER A 194 12.87 -4.61 -12.58
CA SER A 194 11.80 -5.61 -12.66
C SER A 194 11.30 -5.88 -14.09
N LYS A 195 11.87 -5.22 -15.12
CA LYS A 195 11.36 -5.23 -16.50
C LYS A 195 9.87 -4.86 -16.58
N GLY A 196 9.43 -3.92 -15.75
CA GLY A 196 8.04 -3.47 -15.66
C GLY A 196 7.05 -4.46 -15.05
N LYS A 197 7.51 -5.61 -14.52
CA LYS A 197 6.61 -6.62 -13.91
C LYS A 197 6.04 -6.17 -12.58
N THR A 198 6.80 -5.35 -11.86
CA THR A 198 6.39 -4.79 -10.57
C THR A 198 5.82 -3.40 -10.78
N LYS A 199 4.85 -3.02 -9.95
CA LYS A 199 4.29 -1.65 -9.92
C LYS A 199 4.10 -1.17 -8.49
N LYS A 200 4.19 0.15 -8.30
CA LYS A 200 3.77 0.80 -7.06
C LYS A 200 2.24 0.70 -6.94
N ILE A 201 1.77 0.19 -5.82
CA ILE A 201 0.33 -0.05 -5.58
C ILE A 201 -0.24 0.80 -4.45
N ALA A 202 0.59 1.23 -3.51
CA ALA A 202 0.20 2.13 -2.44
C ALA A 202 1.42 2.92 -1.95
N ALA A 203 1.17 4.08 -1.35
CA ALA A 203 2.16 4.81 -0.58
C ALA A 203 1.50 5.53 0.60
N CYS A 204 2.25 5.69 1.68
CA CYS A 204 1.83 6.44 2.86
C CYS A 204 3.05 7.15 3.44
N CYS A 205 2.85 8.40 3.86
CA CYS A 205 3.91 9.22 4.43
C CYS A 205 3.58 9.56 5.89
N PHE A 206 4.62 9.85 6.65
CA PHE A 206 4.53 10.26 8.05
C PHE A 206 5.64 11.25 8.39
N LEU A 207 5.38 12.07 9.40
CA LEU A 207 6.33 13.03 9.92
C LEU A 207 6.97 12.50 11.21
N LEU A 208 8.26 12.77 11.36
CA LEU A 208 8.96 12.68 12.64
C LEU A 208 9.27 14.09 13.14
N HIS A 209 9.13 14.32 14.44
CA HIS A 209 9.41 15.59 15.09
C HIS A 209 10.65 15.45 15.99
N GLY A 210 11.59 16.40 15.90
CA GLY A 210 12.86 16.40 16.61
C GLY A 210 12.80 17.06 17.97
#